data_AF-A0A356UCT3-F1
#
_entry.id   AF-A0A356UCT3-F1
#
_cell.length_a   1.000
_cell.length_b   1.000
_cell.length_c   1.000
_cell.angle_alpha   90.00
_cell.angle_beta   90.00
_cell.angle_gamma   90.00
#
_symmetry.space_group_name_H-M   'P 1'
#
loop_
_entity.id
_entity.type
_entity.pdbx_description
1 polymer ?
#
loop_
_entity_poly.entity_id
_entity_poly.type
_entity_poly.pdbx_seq_one_letter_code
_entity_poly.pdbx_strand_id
1 'polypeptide(L)'
;MLYKDFNIYVDMAIEARDLIRGTTDQEIPGVQEDVQQLEHIKVTTITILNASGAEKIGRPIGTYVTIESPPLKINDPYVRDEIVAQMEKSMQTMIGDHLKP
;
A
#
# COMPACT_ATOMS: atom_id res chain seq x y z
N MET A 1 -10.64 7.30 18.27
CA MET A 1 -9.72 8.14 17.46
C MET A 1 -10.59 9.09 16.67
N LEU A 2 -10.23 10.38 16.63
CA LEU A 2 -11.04 11.48 16.09
C LEU A 2 -11.72 11.19 14.75
N TYR A 3 -11.07 10.50 13.81
CA TYR A 3 -11.67 10.20 12.50
C TYR A 3 -12.88 9.25 12.57
N LYS A 4 -12.97 8.36 13.58
CA LYS A 4 -14.15 7.53 13.84
C LYS A 4 -15.34 8.37 14.31
N ASP A 5 -15.07 9.41 15.08
CA ASP A 5 -16.10 10.34 15.60
C ASP A 5 -16.66 11.24 14.46
N PHE A 6 -15.88 11.43 13.39
CA PHE A 6 -16.30 12.11 12.16
C PHE A 6 -16.81 11.15 11.07
N ASN A 7 -16.96 9.86 11.36
CA ASN A 7 -17.45 8.85 10.42
C ASN A 7 -16.60 8.77 9.13
N ILE A 8 -15.29 9.05 9.22
CA ILE A 8 -14.35 8.94 8.11
C ILE A 8 -13.94 7.48 7.99
N TYR A 9 -14.39 6.84 6.91
CA TYR A 9 -14.02 5.48 6.55
C TYR A 9 -12.96 5.53 5.45
N VAL A 10 -11.84 4.87 5.69
CA VAL A 10 -10.77 4.70 4.71
C VAL A 10 -10.69 3.23 4.32
N ASP A 11 -10.66 2.98 3.02
CA ASP A 11 -10.66 1.62 2.50
C ASP A 11 -9.26 1.12 2.16
N MET A 12 -8.32 2.03 1.90
CA MET A 12 -6.97 1.66 1.55
C MET A 12 -6.04 1.59 2.78
N ALA A 13 -5.08 0.66 2.75
CA ALA A 13 -4.07 0.54 3.79
C ALA A 13 -3.20 1.80 3.92
N ILE A 14 -2.92 2.47 2.79
CA ILE A 14 -2.15 3.72 2.74
C ILE A 14 -2.86 4.86 3.47
N GLU A 15 -4.17 5.01 3.24
CA GLU A 15 -5.00 6.01 3.90
C GLU A 15 -5.11 5.75 5.41
N ALA A 16 -5.31 4.49 5.80
CA ALA A 16 -5.36 4.11 7.22
C ALA A 16 -4.06 4.46 7.95
N ARG A 17 -2.91 4.13 7.34
CA ARG A 17 -1.60 4.50 7.85
C ARG A 17 -1.45 6.02 7.95
N ASP A 18 -1.78 6.76 6.90
CA ASP A 18 -1.63 8.22 6.87
C ASP A 18 -2.52 8.93 7.89
N LEU A 19 -3.73 8.44 8.14
CA LEU A 19 -4.60 8.96 9.21
C LEU A 19 -4.00 8.80 10.61
N ILE A 20 -3.28 7.70 10.86
CA ILE A 20 -2.67 7.41 12.16
C ILE A 20 -1.38 8.20 12.35
N ARG A 21 -0.57 8.26 11.29
CA ARG A 21 0.64 9.07 11.27
C ARG A 21 0.32 10.56 11.38
N GLY A 22 -0.80 11.01 10.83
CA GLY A 22 -1.21 12.41 10.85
C GLY A 22 -0.16 13.30 10.21
N THR A 23 0.14 14.45 10.83
CA THR A 23 1.22 15.35 10.40
C THR A 23 2.59 15.00 10.99
N THR A 24 2.67 13.99 11.86
CA THR A 24 3.94 13.60 12.48
C THR A 24 4.61 12.58 11.59
N ASP A 25 5.82 12.84 11.10
CA ASP A 25 6.55 11.90 10.21
C ASP A 25 7.15 10.70 10.97
N GLN A 26 6.41 10.17 11.95
CA GLN A 26 6.84 9.07 12.79
C GLN A 26 6.39 7.74 12.18
N GLU A 27 7.32 6.79 12.15
CA GLU A 27 7.02 5.40 11.81
C GLU A 27 6.05 4.79 12.82
N ILE A 28 5.14 3.95 12.33
CA ILE A 28 4.17 3.24 13.18
C ILE A 28 4.83 1.91 13.62
N PRO A 29 5.11 1.71 14.92
CA PRO A 29 5.78 0.49 15.37
C PRO A 29 4.96 -0.76 15.01
N GLY A 30 5.61 -1.73 14.37
CA GLY A 30 4.97 -2.94 13.85
C GLY A 30 4.47 -2.82 12.41
N VAL A 31 4.79 -1.73 11.71
CA VAL A 31 4.45 -1.49 10.31
C VAL A 31 5.70 -1.00 9.57
N GLN A 32 5.99 -1.60 8.42
CA GLN A 32 7.05 -1.16 7.53
C GLN A 32 6.45 -0.53 6.28
N GLU A 33 7.06 0.56 5.80
CA GLU A 33 6.74 1.19 4.53
C GLU A 33 7.95 1.12 3.59
N ASP A 34 7.70 0.76 2.34
CA ASP A 34 8.65 0.88 1.24
C ASP A 34 7.98 1.66 0.10
N VAL A 35 8.65 2.72 -0.37
CA VAL A 35 8.15 3.58 -1.45
C VAL A 35 9.14 3.54 -2.60
N GLN A 36 8.65 3.14 -3.77
CA GLN A 36 9.41 3.13 -5.01
C GLN A 36 8.77 4.09 -6.01
N GLN A 37 9.53 5.10 -6.44
CA GLN A 37 9.15 5.97 -7.55
C GLN A 37 9.74 5.40 -8.84
N LEU A 38 8.88 5.13 -9.81
CA LEU A 38 9.23 4.74 -11.18
C LEU A 38 8.89 5.89 -12.14
N GLU A 39 8.98 5.65 -13.45
CA GLU A 39 8.86 6.71 -14.45
C GLU A 39 7.44 7.30 -14.47
N HIS A 40 6.41 6.46 -14.47
CA HIS A 40 5.01 6.90 -14.54
C HIS A 40 4.18 6.52 -13.32
N ILE A 41 4.72 5.69 -12.42
CA ILE A 41 4.01 5.17 -11.25
C ILE A 41 4.79 5.35 -9.96
N LYS A 42 4.05 5.46 -8.86
CA LYS A 42 4.56 5.40 -7.50
C LYS A 42 3.98 4.16 -6.83
N VAL A 43 4.86 3.34 -6.28
CA VAL A 43 4.48 2.10 -5.60
C VAL A 43 4.73 2.29 -4.12
N THR A 44 3.74 1.98 -3.31
CA THR A 44 3.85 1.96 -1.86
C THR A 44 3.51 0.58 -1.35
N THR A 45 4.48 -0.07 -0.70
CA THR A 45 4.30 -1.36 -0.04
C THR A 45 4.24 -1.14 1.46
N ILE A 46 3.14 -1.56 2.08
CA ILE A 46 2.95 -1.53 3.53
C ILE A 46 2.94 -2.97 4.02
N THR A 47 3.85 -3.29 4.93
CA THR A 47 3.92 -4.60 5.58
C THR A 47 3.58 -4.45 7.05
N ILE A 48 2.45 -5.03 7.45
CA ILE A 48 2.06 -5.09 8.86
C ILE A 48 2.71 -6.33 9.47
N LEU A 49 3.68 -6.12 10.36
CA LEU A 49 4.60 -7.14 10.84
C LEU A 49 4.08 -7.94 12.05
N ASN A 50 3.23 -7.33 12.87
CA ASN A 50 2.78 -7.93 14.12
C ASN A 50 1.39 -7.44 14.57
N ALA A 51 0.86 -8.07 15.62
CA ALA A 51 -0.46 -7.77 16.15
C ALA A 51 -0.63 -6.32 16.63
N SER A 52 0.43 -5.70 17.16
CA SER A 52 0.38 -4.28 17.58
C SER A 52 0.25 -3.36 16.37
N GLY A 53 0.96 -3.65 15.28
CA GLY A 53 0.79 -2.94 14.01
C GLY A 53 -0.63 -3.12 13.45
N ALA A 54 -1.15 -4.36 13.49
CA ALA A 54 -2.49 -4.67 13.00
C ALA A 54 -3.60 -3.94 13.79
N GLU A 55 -3.46 -3.89 15.12
CA GLU A 55 -4.39 -3.16 16.00
C GLU A 55 -4.35 -1.65 15.73
N LYS A 56 -3.15 -1.07 15.62
CA LYS A 56 -2.98 0.37 15.35
C LYS A 56 -3.57 0.76 14.01
N ILE A 57 -3.21 0.05 12.93
CA ILE A 57 -3.69 0.30 11.57
C ILE A 57 -5.17 -0.06 11.39
N GLY A 58 -5.67 -1.02 12.16
CA GLY A 58 -7.01 -1.58 11.97
C GLY A 58 -7.11 -2.47 10.73
N ARG A 59 -5.99 -3.09 10.32
CA ARG A 59 -5.90 -4.01 9.17
C ARG A 59 -5.14 -5.28 9.58
N PRO A 60 -5.49 -6.47 9.06
CA PRO A 60 -4.79 -7.71 9.39
C PRO A 60 -3.29 -7.67 9.06
N ILE A 61 -2.50 -8.49 9.75
CA ILE A 61 -1.10 -8.76 9.41
C ILE A 61 -1.03 -9.23 7.95
N GLY A 62 -0.10 -8.66 7.19
CA GLY A 62 0.05 -8.94 5.77
C GLY A 62 0.74 -7.82 5.00
N THR A 63 0.88 -8.05 3.69
CA THR A 63 1.49 -7.12 2.74
C THR A 63 0.43 -6.48 1.88
N TYR A 64 0.44 -5.16 1.81
CA TYR A 64 -0.51 -4.35 1.04
C TYR A 64 0.29 -3.52 0.04
N VAL A 65 -0.04 -3.63 -1.24
CA VAL A 65 0.63 -2.87 -2.30
C VAL A 65 -0.35 -1.89 -2.91
N THR A 66 0.05 -0.64 -2.98
CA THR A 66 -0.66 0.42 -3.71
C THR A 66 0.19 0.86 -4.89
N ILE A 67 -0.39 0.86 -6.08
CA ILE A 67 0.24 1.38 -7.30
C ILE A 67 -0.54 2.63 -7.70
N GLU A 68 0.07 3.80 -7.52
CA GLU A 68 -0.48 5.08 -7.95
C GLU A 68 0.08 5.42 -9.33
N SER A 69 -0.82 5.68 -10.29
CA SER A 69 -0.47 6.12 -11.63
C SER A 69 -1.37 7.29 -12.03
N PRO A 70 -0.92 8.55 -11.85
CA PRO A 70 -1.64 9.71 -12.36
C PRO A 70 -2.00 9.62 -13.85
N PRO A 71 -1.12 9.11 -14.75
CA PRO A 71 -1.44 9.02 -16.17
C PRO A 71 -2.32 7.82 -16.56
N LEU A 72 -2.76 6.97 -15.63
CA LEU A 72 -3.58 5.77 -15.91
C LEU A 72 -4.84 6.05 -16.75
N LYS A 73 -5.38 7.27 -16.69
CA LYS A 73 -6.57 7.69 -17.45
C LYS A 73 -6.30 7.82 -18.95
N ILE A 74 -5.04 7.90 -19.34
CA ILE A 74 -4.61 8.06 -20.72
C ILE A 74 -4.26 6.69 -21.26
N ASN A 75 -4.70 6.37 -22.48
CA ASN A 75 -4.37 5.10 -23.13
C ASN A 75 -2.95 5.15 -23.71
N ASP A 76 -1.96 5.22 -22.82
CA ASP A 76 -0.54 5.21 -23.16
C ASP A 76 0.03 3.78 -22.95
N PRO A 77 0.57 3.14 -24.01
CA PRO A 77 1.10 1.78 -23.90
C PRO A 77 2.30 1.67 -22.94
N TYR A 78 3.15 2.69 -22.83
CA TYR A 78 4.32 2.65 -21.95
C TYR A 78 3.93 2.68 -20.48
N VAL A 79 2.95 3.53 -20.14
CA VAL A 79 2.37 3.59 -18.79
C VAL A 79 1.73 2.25 -18.45
N ARG A 80 0.96 1.67 -19.38
CA ARG A 80 0.30 0.39 -19.19
C ARG A 80 1.31 -0.73 -18.95
N ASP A 81 2.36 -0.82 -19.76
CA ASP A 81 3.38 -1.86 -19.64
C ASP A 81 4.12 -1.78 -18.31
N GLU A 82 4.45 -0.57 -17.84
CA GLU A 82 5.06 -0.35 -16.53
C GLU A 82 4.15 -0.82 -15.39
N ILE A 83 2.84 -0.51 -15.45
CA ILE A 83 1.85 -0.97 -14.47
C ILE A 83 1.74 -2.49 -14.47
N VAL A 84 1.65 -3.12 -15.64
CA VAL A 84 1.52 -4.58 -15.76
C VAL A 84 2.74 -5.28 -15.17
N ALA A 85 3.95 -4.82 -15.52
CA ALA A 85 5.19 -5.37 -14.99
C ALA A 85 5.28 -5.23 -13.47
N GLN A 86 4.90 -4.05 -12.94
CA GLN A 86 4.89 -3.84 -11.50
C GLN A 86 3.83 -4.69 -10.80
N MET A 87 2.68 -4.90 -11.41
CA MET A 87 1.61 -5.74 -10.85
C MET A 87 2.04 -7.20 -10.78
N GLU A 88 2.73 -7.72 -11.80
CA GLU A 88 3.31 -9.07 -11.78
C GLU A 88 4.30 -9.25 -10.62
N LYS A 89 5.26 -8.32 -10.48
CA LYS A 89 6.22 -8.32 -9.38
C LYS A 89 5.53 -8.27 -8.01
N SER A 90 4.47 -7.46 -7.91
CA SER A 90 3.69 -7.32 -6.67
C SER A 90 2.95 -8.61 -6.33
N MET A 91 2.35 -9.27 -7.32
CA MET A 91 1.69 -10.57 -7.14
C MET A 91 2.65 -11.65 -6.66
N GLN A 92 3.85 -11.74 -7.25
CA GLN A 92 4.88 -12.69 -6.79
C GLN A 92 5.25 -12.45 -5.32
N THR A 93 5.34 -11.19 -4.90
CA THR A 93 5.62 -10.83 -3.50
C THR A 93 4.47 -11.25 -2.57
N MET A 94 3.22 -11.08 -3.00
CA MET A 94 2.04 -11.39 -2.18
C MET A 94 1.76 -12.89 -2.08
N ILE A 95 2.00 -13.63 -3.15
CA ILE A 95 1.64 -15.05 -3.26
C ILE A 95 2.84 -15.96 -2.92
N GLY A 96 4.07 -15.46 -3.03
CA GLY A 96 5.29 -16.23 -2.77
C GLY A 96 5.33 -17.53 -3.58
N ASP A 97 5.72 -18.63 -2.93
CA ASP A 97 5.84 -19.96 -3.54
C ASP A 97 4.50 -20.70 -3.71
N HIS A 98 3.36 -20.07 -3.36
CA HIS A 98 2.04 -20.70 -3.46
C HIS A 98 1.52 -20.77 -4.91
N LEU A 99 2.17 -20.08 -5.86
CA LEU A 99 2.01 -20.28 -7.30
C LEU A 99 2.86 -21.46 -7.76
N LYS A 100 2.48 -22.69 -7.38
CA LYS A 100 2.94 -23.88 -8.10
C LYS A 100 1.90 -24.25 -9.17
N PRO A 101 2.33 -24.55 -10.41
CA PRO A 101 1.43 -24.99 -11.47
C PRO A 101 0.75 -26.33 -11.12
#